data_AF-A0A453CLR9-F1
#
_entry.id   AF-A0A453CLR9-F1
#
_cell.length_a   1.000
_cell.length_b   1.000
_cell.length_c   1.000
_cell.angle_alpha   90.00
_cell.angle_beta   90.00
_cell.angle_gamma   90.00
#
_symmetry.space_group_name_H-M   'P 1'
#
loop_
_entity.id
_entity.type
_entity.pdbx_description
1 polymer ?
#
loop_
_entity_poly.entity_id
_entity_poly.type
_entity_poly.pdbx_seq_one_letter_code
_entity_poly.pdbx_strand_id
1 'polypeptide(L)'
;MADPCFCRGLDVVRNKIKMFAQKKVTLPPGRHKIVILDEADSMTTGAQQALRRTMEIYSNTTRFALACNTSSKIIEPIQSRCAIVRFSRLSDQEILGRLMVVVAAEKVPYVPEGLEAIIFTADGDMRQALNNLQATVSGFRFVNQENVFKVCDQPHPLHVKSMVKNVLDGKFDEACSGLKQLYDLGYSPTDIITTLFRVIKNYDMAEYLKLELLKETGFAHMRICDGVGSFLQLSGLLAKFALVRETAKA
;
A
#
# COMPACT_ATOMS: atom_id res chain seq x y z
N MET A 1 1.33 -19.00 30.65
CA MET A 1 0.46 -17.83 30.90
C MET A 1 0.01 -17.33 29.53
N ALA A 2 -1.23 -17.61 29.12
CA ALA A 2 -1.75 -17.17 27.83
C ALA A 2 -2.48 -15.84 28.01
N ASP A 3 -2.21 -14.86 27.15
CA ASP A 3 -2.78 -13.52 27.22
C ASP A 3 -4.32 -13.53 27.26
N PRO A 4 -4.96 -12.81 28.19
CA PRO A 4 -6.43 -12.73 28.29
C PRO A 4 -7.12 -12.17 27.03
N CYS A 5 -6.39 -11.41 26.20
CA CYS A 5 -6.90 -10.90 24.94
C CYS A 5 -7.00 -11.99 23.85
N PHE A 6 -6.12 -13.00 23.91
CA PHE A 6 -6.05 -14.10 22.94
C PHE A 6 -7.22 -15.08 23.06
N CYS A 7 -7.70 -15.31 24.29
CA CYS A 7 -8.84 -16.19 24.57
C CYS A 7 -10.17 -15.61 24.06
N ARG A 8 -10.30 -14.29 23.95
CA ARG A 8 -11.54 -13.63 23.50
C ARG A 8 -11.91 -14.01 22.06
N GLY A 9 -10.94 -14.19 21.16
CA GLY A 9 -11.21 -14.55 19.76
C GLY A 9 -11.78 -15.96 19.61
N LEU A 10 -11.19 -16.94 20.30
CA LEU A 10 -11.62 -18.34 20.23
C LEU A 10 -13.04 -18.53 20.80
N ASP A 11 -13.31 -17.93 21.96
CA ASP A 11 -14.59 -18.09 22.65
C ASP A 11 -15.72 -17.37 21.91
N VAL A 12 -15.45 -16.23 21.30
CA VAL A 12 -16.42 -15.52 20.45
C VAL A 12 -16.77 -16.36 19.21
N VAL A 13 -15.81 -17.02 18.58
CA VAL A 13 -16.08 -17.90 17.43
C VAL A 13 -16.86 -19.14 17.84
N ARG A 14 -16.47 -19.79 18.93
CA ARG A 14 -17.11 -21.03 19.40
C ARG A 14 -18.53 -20.81 19.94
N ASN A 15 -18.78 -19.67 20.57
CA ASN A 15 -20.05 -19.38 21.21
C ASN A 15 -20.88 -18.43 20.36
N LYS A 16 -20.45 -17.18 20.15
CA LYS A 16 -21.28 -16.14 19.53
C LYS A 16 -21.62 -16.46 18.07
N ILE A 17 -20.62 -16.83 17.26
CA ILE A 17 -20.84 -17.17 15.84
C ILE A 17 -21.68 -18.44 15.72
N LYS A 18 -21.39 -19.46 16.53
CA LYS A 18 -22.15 -20.71 16.55
C LYS A 18 -23.61 -20.48 16.95
N MET A 19 -23.88 -19.71 18.00
CA MET A 19 -25.24 -19.38 18.45
C MET A 19 -25.99 -18.59 17.37
N PHE A 20 -25.32 -17.66 16.69
CA PHE A 20 -25.90 -16.92 15.57
C PHE A 20 -26.23 -17.84 14.38
N ALA A 21 -25.34 -18.76 14.04
CA ALA A 21 -25.54 -19.75 12.99
C ALA A 21 -26.71 -20.71 13.34
N GLN A 22 -26.88 -21.06 14.61
CA GLN A 22 -27.98 -21.91 15.11
C GLN A 22 -29.33 -21.21 15.18
N LYS A 23 -29.36 -19.89 15.40
CA LYS A 23 -30.61 -19.13 15.52
C LYS A 23 -31.47 -19.29 14.27
N LYS A 24 -32.65 -19.88 14.39
CA LYS A 24 -33.61 -19.97 13.28
C LYS A 24 -34.21 -18.58 13.01
N VAL A 25 -34.04 -18.11 11.79
CA VAL A 25 -34.62 -16.85 11.30
C VAL A 25 -35.38 -17.19 10.03
N THR A 26 -36.65 -16.80 9.96
CA THR A 26 -37.48 -16.96 8.76
C THR A 26 -37.08 -15.87 7.76
N LEU A 27 -36.43 -16.29 6.68
CA LEU A 27 -36.04 -15.42 5.58
C LEU A 27 -36.83 -15.79 4.31
N PRO A 28 -37.02 -14.84 3.38
CA PRO A 28 -37.59 -15.14 2.07
C PRO A 28 -36.84 -16.28 1.36
N PRO A 29 -37.50 -17.02 0.45
CA PRO A 29 -36.86 -18.09 -0.30
C PRO A 29 -35.58 -17.59 -1.00
N GLY A 30 -34.49 -18.34 -0.85
CA GLY A 30 -33.17 -18.01 -1.41
C GLY A 30 -32.30 -17.08 -0.57
N ARG A 31 -32.83 -16.44 0.48
CA ARG A 31 -32.02 -15.61 1.39
C ARG A 31 -31.47 -16.41 2.56
N HIS A 32 -30.21 -16.14 2.88
CA HIS A 32 -29.47 -16.78 3.97
C HIS A 32 -29.00 -15.70 4.94
N LYS A 33 -28.74 -16.08 6.19
CA LYS A 33 -28.04 -15.19 7.12
C LYS A 33 -26.61 -14.98 6.61
N ILE A 34 -26.04 -13.80 6.84
CA ILE A 34 -24.66 -13.52 6.46
C ILE A 34 -23.87 -13.19 7.71
N VAL A 35 -22.71 -13.82 7.85
CA VAL A 35 -21.70 -13.47 8.84
C VAL A 35 -20.52 -12.87 8.09
N ILE A 36 -20.22 -11.60 8.38
CA ILE A 36 -19.07 -10.91 7.82
C ILE A 36 -17.97 -10.93 8.88
N LEU A 37 -16.81 -11.45 8.48
CA LEU A 37 -15.58 -11.43 9.29
C LEU A 37 -14.57 -10.58 8.54
N ASP A 38 -14.37 -9.36 9.04
CA ASP A 38 -13.30 -8.49 8.55
C ASP A 38 -11.97 -8.85 9.24
N GLU A 39 -10.86 -8.55 8.59
CA GLU A 39 -9.51 -8.85 9.07
C GLU A 39 -9.33 -10.31 9.51
N ALA A 40 -9.85 -11.25 8.72
CA ALA A 40 -9.83 -12.67 9.04
C ALA A 40 -8.40 -13.24 9.18
N ASP A 41 -7.40 -12.55 8.65
CA ASP A 41 -5.98 -12.88 8.80
C ASP A 41 -5.40 -12.57 10.19
N SER A 42 -6.10 -11.76 10.99
CA SER A 42 -5.80 -11.53 12.42
C SER A 42 -6.34 -12.65 13.31
N MET A 43 -7.15 -13.58 12.78
CA MET A 43 -7.68 -14.69 13.57
C MET A 43 -6.64 -15.78 13.82
N THR A 44 -6.64 -16.32 15.04
CA THR A 44 -5.78 -17.44 15.41
C THR A 44 -6.16 -18.72 14.65
N THR A 45 -5.18 -19.58 14.37
CA THR A 45 -5.41 -20.86 13.68
C THR A 45 -6.45 -21.72 14.39
N GLY A 46 -6.44 -21.76 15.72
CA GLY A 46 -7.44 -22.48 16.53
C GLY A 46 -8.87 -21.95 16.35
N ALA A 47 -9.03 -20.62 16.21
CA ALA A 47 -10.32 -19.99 15.93
C ALA A 47 -10.81 -20.32 14.52
N GLN A 48 -9.91 -20.27 13.52
CA GLN A 48 -10.23 -20.67 12.15
C GLN A 48 -10.66 -22.15 12.06
N GLN A 49 -9.98 -23.06 12.78
CA GLN A 49 -10.38 -24.48 12.84
C GLN A 49 -11.77 -24.68 13.46
N ALA A 50 -12.12 -23.90 14.49
CA ALA A 50 -13.47 -23.92 15.07
C ALA A 50 -14.53 -23.37 14.11
N LEU A 51 -14.18 -22.32 13.35
CA LEU A 51 -15.05 -21.71 12.35
C LEU A 51 -15.36 -22.69 11.22
N ARG A 52 -14.36 -23.44 10.72
CA ARG A 52 -14.51 -24.46 9.66
C ARG A 52 -15.71 -25.38 9.90
N ARG A 53 -15.81 -25.98 11.09
CA ARG A 53 -16.91 -26.90 11.43
C ARG A 53 -18.27 -26.20 11.41
N THR A 54 -18.32 -24.95 11.86
CA THR A 54 -19.55 -24.15 11.89
C THR A 54 -20.00 -23.79 10.47
N MET A 55 -19.06 -23.43 9.59
CA MET A 55 -19.35 -23.13 8.18
C MET A 55 -19.92 -24.34 7.44
N GLU A 56 -19.41 -25.53 7.73
CA GLU A 56 -19.83 -26.78 7.09
C GLU A 56 -21.25 -27.19 7.53
N ILE A 57 -21.51 -27.20 8.85
CA ILE A 57 -22.80 -27.63 9.40
C ILE A 57 -23.94 -26.67 9.03
N TYR A 58 -23.69 -25.35 9.00
CA TYR A 58 -24.73 -24.34 8.86
C TYR A 58 -24.78 -23.68 7.47
N SER A 59 -24.11 -24.26 6.47
CA SER A 59 -24.02 -23.75 5.08
C SER A 59 -25.39 -23.48 4.42
N ASN A 60 -26.40 -24.29 4.74
CA ASN A 60 -27.76 -24.15 4.21
C ASN A 60 -28.54 -22.95 4.78
N THR A 61 -28.13 -22.40 5.91
CA THR A 61 -28.86 -21.32 6.60
C THR A 61 -28.05 -20.04 6.73
N THR A 62 -26.73 -20.15 6.72
CA THR A 62 -25.79 -19.06 6.99
C THR A 62 -24.65 -19.09 5.98
N ARG A 63 -24.39 -17.97 5.33
CA ARG A 63 -23.23 -17.73 4.45
C ARG A 63 -22.21 -16.88 5.18
N PHE A 64 -20.94 -17.10 4.85
CA PHE A 64 -19.83 -16.39 5.45
C PHE A 64 -19.12 -15.56 4.38
N ALA A 65 -18.81 -14.31 4.71
CA ALA A 65 -17.96 -13.44 3.92
C ALA A 65 -16.74 -13.11 4.76
N LEU A 66 -15.56 -13.49 4.30
CA LEU A 66 -14.30 -13.25 4.97
C LEU A 66 -13.50 -12.23 4.15
N ALA A 67 -13.11 -11.12 4.77
CA ALA A 67 -12.19 -10.16 4.19
C ALA A 67 -10.82 -10.33 4.87
N CYS A 68 -9.75 -10.36 4.07
CA CYS A 68 -8.39 -10.48 4.55
C CYS A 68 -7.41 -9.83 3.57
N ASN A 69 -6.30 -9.30 4.08
CA ASN A 69 -5.24 -8.74 3.23
C ASN A 69 -4.28 -9.82 2.73
N THR A 70 -4.03 -10.85 3.55
CA THR A 70 -3.09 -11.92 3.26
C THR A 70 -3.78 -13.27 3.29
N SER A 71 -4.07 -13.84 2.12
CA SER A 71 -4.77 -15.13 2.02
C SER A 71 -3.98 -16.30 2.58
N SER A 72 -2.64 -16.23 2.61
CA SER A 72 -1.78 -17.30 3.16
C SER A 72 -1.94 -17.51 4.67
N LYS A 73 -2.45 -16.50 5.40
CA LYS A 73 -2.77 -16.62 6.83
C LYS A 73 -4.09 -17.33 7.11
N ILE A 74 -4.92 -17.56 6.08
CA ILE A 74 -6.16 -18.31 6.18
C ILE A 74 -5.88 -19.79 5.94
N ILE A 75 -6.37 -20.67 6.81
CA ILE A 75 -6.20 -22.11 6.66
C ILE A 75 -6.86 -22.65 5.38
N GLU A 76 -6.19 -23.55 4.68
CA GLU A 76 -6.67 -24.20 3.45
C GLU A 76 -8.09 -24.83 3.57
N PRO A 77 -8.50 -25.42 4.71
CA PRO A 77 -9.86 -25.94 4.88
C PRO A 77 -10.96 -24.88 4.77
N ILE A 78 -10.69 -23.62 5.10
CA ILE A 78 -11.65 -22.52 4.89
C ILE A 78 -11.63 -22.09 3.42
N GLN A 79 -10.44 -21.95 2.84
CA GLN A 79 -10.27 -21.53 1.44
C GLN A 79 -11.00 -22.48 0.47
N SER A 80 -10.89 -23.79 0.68
CA SER A 80 -11.59 -24.80 -0.14
C SER A 80 -13.12 -24.75 -0.07
N ARG A 81 -13.70 -24.11 0.97
CA ARG A 81 -15.15 -23.98 1.18
C ARG A 81 -15.70 -22.62 0.72
N CYS A 82 -14.82 -21.69 0.32
CA CYS A 82 -15.19 -20.33 -0.04
C CYS A 82 -14.81 -20.03 -1.48
N ALA A 83 -15.60 -19.19 -2.16
CA ALA A 83 -15.16 -18.59 -3.41
C ALA A 83 -14.11 -17.51 -3.11
N ILE A 84 -12.91 -17.66 -3.69
CA ILE A 84 -11.82 -16.71 -3.51
C ILE A 84 -11.98 -15.60 -4.55
N VAL A 85 -12.36 -14.41 -4.10
CA VAL A 85 -12.39 -13.20 -4.92
C VAL A 85 -11.13 -12.40 -4.61
N ARG A 86 -10.26 -12.23 -5.60
CA ARG A 86 -9.02 -11.45 -5.44
C ARG A 86 -9.25 -10.02 -5.90
N PHE A 87 -9.05 -9.07 -4.99
CA PHE A 87 -9.04 -7.66 -5.31
C PHE A 87 -7.62 -7.26 -5.74
N SER A 88 -7.52 -6.57 -6.86
CA SER A 88 -6.27 -5.95 -7.33
C SER A 88 -6.24 -4.48 -6.95
N ARG A 89 -5.07 -3.85 -7.07
CA ARG A 89 -4.94 -2.40 -6.88
C ARG A 89 -5.79 -1.69 -7.93
N LEU A 90 -6.40 -0.58 -7.54
CA LEU A 90 -7.20 0.22 -8.46
C LEU A 90 -6.30 0.89 -9.50
N SER A 91 -6.80 1.00 -10.72
CA SER A 91 -6.15 1.78 -11.76
C SER A 91 -6.27 3.28 -11.48
N ASP A 92 -5.31 4.05 -11.98
CA ASP A 92 -5.30 5.51 -11.85
C ASP A 92 -6.60 6.16 -12.38
N GLN A 93 -7.19 5.57 -13.43
CA GLN A 93 -8.45 6.04 -14.02
C GLN A 93 -9.65 5.80 -13.10
N GLU A 94 -9.72 4.64 -12.43
CA GLU A 94 -10.78 4.33 -11.47
C GLU A 94 -10.71 5.24 -10.24
N ILE A 95 -9.49 5.49 -9.73
CA ILE A 95 -9.26 6.41 -8.61
C ILE A 95 -9.66 7.83 -9.00
N LEU A 96 -9.22 8.30 -10.18
CA LEU A 96 -9.57 9.63 -10.67
C LEU A 96 -11.10 9.79 -10.83
N GLY A 97 -11.76 8.79 -11.42
CA GLY A 97 -13.22 8.78 -11.58
C GLY A 97 -13.93 8.93 -10.23
N ARG A 98 -13.45 8.23 -9.19
CA ARG A 98 -14.04 8.34 -7.85
C ARG A 98 -13.69 9.68 -7.16
N LEU A 99 -12.47 10.17 -7.32
CA LEU A 99 -12.05 11.48 -6.79
C LEU A 99 -12.90 12.61 -7.38
N MET A 100 -13.18 12.58 -8.68
CA MET A 100 -14.02 13.59 -9.34
C MET A 100 -15.44 13.65 -8.74
N VAL A 101 -16.04 12.51 -8.42
CA VAL A 101 -17.35 12.45 -7.77
C VAL A 101 -17.32 13.15 -6.40
N VAL A 102 -16.27 12.90 -5.61
CA VAL A 102 -16.12 13.49 -4.27
C VAL A 102 -15.85 14.99 -4.36
N VAL A 103 -14.96 15.41 -5.25
CA VAL A 103 -14.61 16.82 -5.48
C VAL A 103 -15.81 17.63 -5.96
N ALA A 104 -16.63 17.06 -6.85
CA ALA A 104 -17.86 17.71 -7.31
C ALA A 104 -18.92 17.82 -6.21
N ALA A 105 -19.05 16.80 -5.35
CA ALA A 105 -19.98 16.81 -4.23
C ALA A 105 -19.60 17.84 -3.16
N GLU A 106 -18.31 17.93 -2.81
CA GLU A 106 -17.77 18.83 -1.79
C GLU A 106 -17.44 20.23 -2.33
N LYS A 107 -17.53 20.45 -3.65
CA LYS A 107 -17.19 21.70 -4.35
C LYS A 107 -15.79 22.23 -4.01
N VAL A 108 -14.82 21.32 -3.95
CA VAL A 108 -13.43 21.64 -3.63
C VAL A 108 -12.76 22.31 -4.83
N PRO A 109 -12.07 23.45 -4.67
CA PRO A 109 -11.28 24.03 -5.74
C PRO A 109 -9.99 23.23 -5.93
N TYR A 110 -9.76 22.77 -7.16
CA TYR A 110 -8.64 21.91 -7.50
C TYR A 110 -8.00 22.31 -8.83
N VAL A 111 -6.75 21.89 -8.99
CA VAL A 111 -5.95 21.97 -10.21
C VAL A 111 -5.67 20.53 -10.67
N PRO A 112 -5.74 20.21 -11.98
CA PRO A 112 -5.54 18.85 -12.48
C PRO A 112 -4.26 18.17 -11.96
N GLU A 113 -3.15 18.93 -11.91
CA GLU A 113 -1.85 18.50 -11.40
C GLU A 113 -1.89 18.11 -9.90
N GLY A 114 -2.82 18.70 -9.14
CA GLY A 114 -3.05 18.32 -7.74
C GLY A 114 -3.73 16.96 -7.60
N LEU A 115 -4.67 16.63 -8.50
CA LEU A 115 -5.29 15.30 -8.51
C LEU A 115 -4.30 14.23 -8.96
N GLU A 116 -3.46 14.53 -9.95
CA GLU A 116 -2.37 13.64 -10.38
C GLU A 116 -1.39 13.37 -9.24
N ALA A 117 -1.05 14.39 -8.44
CA ALA A 117 -0.20 14.21 -7.27
C ALA A 117 -0.85 13.29 -6.21
N ILE A 118 -2.15 13.43 -5.97
CA ILE A 118 -2.88 12.54 -5.05
C ILE A 118 -2.84 11.09 -5.55
N ILE A 119 -3.08 10.87 -6.84
CA ILE A 119 -3.02 9.52 -7.45
C ILE A 119 -1.62 8.93 -7.32
N PHE A 120 -0.58 9.73 -7.60
CA PHE A 120 0.81 9.31 -7.46
C PHE A 120 1.18 8.92 -6.02
N THR A 121 0.68 9.67 -5.03
CA THR A 121 0.94 9.37 -3.60
C THR A 121 0.18 8.13 -3.10
N ALA A 122 -1.02 7.87 -3.64
CA ALA A 122 -1.94 6.83 -3.19
C ALA A 122 -1.59 5.39 -3.65
N ASP A 123 -0.80 5.21 -4.71
CA ASP A 123 -0.29 3.90 -5.18
C ASP A 123 -1.36 2.78 -5.28
N GLY A 124 -2.56 3.14 -5.77
CA GLY A 124 -3.66 2.19 -5.95
C GLY A 124 -4.62 2.05 -4.74
N ASP A 125 -4.37 2.75 -3.63
CA ASP A 125 -5.23 2.76 -2.44
C ASP A 125 -6.19 3.97 -2.43
N MET A 126 -7.49 3.70 -2.62
CA MET A 126 -8.53 4.72 -2.58
C MET A 126 -8.65 5.40 -1.21
N ARG A 127 -8.44 4.66 -0.12
CA ARG A 127 -8.53 5.21 1.24
C ARG A 127 -7.42 6.24 1.43
N GLN A 128 -6.21 5.92 0.99
CA GLN A 128 -5.09 6.86 1.06
C GLN A 128 -5.33 8.09 0.17
N ALA A 129 -5.85 7.90 -1.05
CA ALA A 129 -6.20 9.01 -1.94
C ALA A 129 -7.22 9.99 -1.31
N LEU A 130 -8.29 9.47 -0.70
CA LEU A 130 -9.31 10.30 -0.05
C LEU A 130 -8.78 11.00 1.20
N ASN A 131 -7.98 10.31 2.01
CA ASN A 131 -7.37 10.90 3.19
C ASN A 131 -6.41 12.03 2.81
N ASN A 132 -5.59 11.84 1.77
CA ASN A 132 -4.69 12.88 1.27
C ASN A 132 -5.48 14.08 0.74
N LEU A 133 -6.52 13.84 -0.07
CA LEU A 133 -7.42 14.90 -0.55
C LEU A 133 -8.00 15.70 0.63
N GLN A 134 -8.57 15.01 1.61
CA GLN A 134 -9.19 15.65 2.78
C GLN A 134 -8.16 16.44 3.59
N ALA A 135 -6.96 15.90 3.80
CA ALA A 135 -5.90 16.57 4.54
C ALA A 135 -5.41 17.83 3.81
N THR A 136 -5.24 17.78 2.48
CA THR A 136 -4.88 18.95 1.66
C THR A 136 -5.95 20.04 1.71
N VAL A 137 -7.23 19.67 1.59
CA VAL A 137 -8.34 20.63 1.67
C VAL A 137 -8.46 21.23 3.06
N SER A 138 -8.29 20.42 4.11
CA SER A 138 -8.38 20.90 5.50
C SER A 138 -7.25 21.87 5.84
N GLY A 139 -6.04 21.64 5.33
CA GLY A 139 -4.88 22.50 5.56
C GLY A 139 -4.89 23.78 4.72
N PHE A 140 -5.12 23.65 3.41
CA PHE A 140 -4.86 24.75 2.45
C PHE A 140 -6.10 25.21 1.67
N ARG A 141 -7.25 24.53 1.81
CA ARG A 141 -8.52 24.75 1.09
C ARG A 141 -8.46 24.64 -0.43
N PHE A 142 -7.26 24.55 -1.01
CA PHE A 142 -7.01 24.48 -2.45
C PHE A 142 -6.08 23.32 -2.76
N VAL A 143 -6.48 22.48 -3.71
CA VAL A 143 -5.73 21.28 -4.10
C VAL A 143 -4.83 21.60 -5.28
N ASN A 144 -3.54 21.78 -4.99
CA ASN A 144 -2.46 21.89 -5.97
C ASN A 144 -1.37 20.84 -5.69
N GLN A 145 -0.44 20.65 -6.63
CA GLN A 145 0.64 19.67 -6.49
C GLN A 145 1.53 19.93 -5.26
N GLU A 146 1.88 21.19 -5.00
CA GLU A 146 2.74 21.56 -3.87
C GLU A 146 2.10 21.28 -2.51
N ASN A 147 0.83 21.63 -2.31
CA ASN A 147 0.12 21.43 -1.05
C ASN A 147 -0.09 19.94 -0.79
N VAL A 148 -0.30 19.13 -1.84
CA VAL A 148 -0.38 17.67 -1.70
C VAL A 148 0.96 17.12 -1.20
N PHE A 149 2.08 17.47 -1.82
CA PHE A 149 3.39 16.99 -1.38
C PHE A 149 3.82 17.51 0.00
N LYS A 150 3.42 18.74 0.36
CA LYS A 150 3.62 19.31 1.71
C LYS A 150 2.83 18.57 2.79
N VAL A 151 1.65 18.04 2.46
CA VAL A 151 0.82 17.29 3.43
C VAL A 151 1.26 15.83 3.53
N CYS A 152 1.72 15.25 2.42
CA CYS A 152 2.18 13.87 2.39
C CYS A 152 3.62 13.70 2.91
N ASP A 153 4.35 14.79 3.18
CA ASP A 153 5.77 14.79 3.57
C ASP A 153 6.66 13.89 2.70
N GLN A 154 6.38 13.88 1.39
CA GLN A 154 7.16 13.12 0.41
C GLN A 154 8.07 14.05 -0.40
N PRO A 155 9.29 13.59 -0.75
CA PRO A 155 10.18 14.38 -1.59
C PRO A 155 9.57 14.57 -2.97
N HIS A 156 9.64 15.80 -3.50
CA HIS A 156 9.04 16.12 -4.79
C HIS A 156 9.64 15.22 -5.89
N PRO A 157 8.81 14.56 -6.73
CA PRO A 157 9.30 13.63 -7.77
C PRO A 157 10.29 14.28 -8.74
N LEU A 158 10.16 15.58 -9.00
CA LEU A 158 11.08 16.33 -9.85
C LEU A 158 12.51 16.38 -9.28
N HIS A 159 12.69 16.55 -7.97
CA HIS A 159 14.03 16.56 -7.35
C HIS A 159 14.69 15.19 -7.49
N VAL A 160 13.93 14.13 -7.22
CA VAL A 160 14.40 12.74 -7.35
C VAL A 160 14.68 12.40 -8.82
N LYS A 161 13.86 12.86 -9.76
CA LYS A 161 14.07 12.68 -11.20
C LYS A 161 15.35 13.38 -11.68
N SER A 162 15.59 14.60 -11.22
CA SER A 162 16.83 15.33 -11.50
C SER A 162 18.06 14.61 -10.93
N MET A 163 17.94 14.03 -9.72
CA MET A 163 19.00 13.21 -9.13
C MET A 163 19.32 11.98 -10.00
N VAL A 164 18.30 11.23 -10.43
CA VAL A 164 18.48 10.08 -11.33
C VAL A 164 19.11 10.52 -12.65
N LYS A 165 18.65 11.64 -13.23
CA LYS A 165 19.21 12.19 -14.47
C LYS A 165 20.69 12.55 -14.31
N ASN A 166 21.08 13.24 -13.23
CA ASN A 166 22.47 13.61 -12.97
C ASN A 166 23.38 12.39 -12.86
N VAL A 167 22.89 11.30 -12.25
CA VAL A 167 23.62 10.03 -12.21
C VAL A 167 23.80 9.43 -13.60
N LEU A 168 22.74 9.42 -14.43
CA LEU A 168 22.80 8.95 -15.81
C LEU A 168 23.69 9.81 -16.72
N ASP A 169 23.81 11.10 -16.41
CA ASP A 169 24.70 12.05 -17.11
C ASP A 169 26.15 11.93 -16.60
N GLY A 170 26.39 11.24 -15.48
CA GLY A 170 27.73 11.04 -14.90
C GLY A 170 28.17 12.11 -13.91
N LYS A 171 27.25 12.99 -13.53
CA LYS A 171 27.49 14.07 -12.59
C LYS A 171 27.19 13.61 -11.17
N PHE A 172 28.08 12.78 -10.63
CA PHE A 172 27.90 12.18 -9.31
C PHE A 172 27.82 13.22 -8.18
N ASP A 173 28.67 14.26 -8.21
CA ASP A 173 28.69 15.30 -7.18
C ASP A 173 27.39 16.12 -7.13
N GLU A 174 26.81 16.41 -8.30
CA GLU A 174 25.50 17.09 -8.38
C GLU A 174 24.38 16.18 -7.83
N ALA A 175 24.43 14.87 -8.09
CA ALA A 175 23.46 13.93 -7.55
C ALA A 175 23.56 13.78 -6.02
N CYS A 176 24.78 13.69 -5.48
CA CYS A 176 25.03 13.66 -4.04
C CYS A 176 24.60 14.96 -3.34
N SER A 177 24.80 16.11 -4.01
CA SER A 177 24.32 17.39 -3.51
C SER A 177 22.79 17.44 -3.44
N GLY A 178 22.10 16.93 -4.46
CA GLY A 178 20.64 16.80 -4.46
C GLY A 178 20.13 15.86 -3.36
N LEU A 179 20.82 14.74 -3.14
CA LEU A 179 20.50 13.82 -2.04
C LEU A 179 20.70 14.49 -0.66
N LYS A 180 21.80 15.24 -0.49
CA LYS A 180 22.08 15.96 0.74
C LYS A 180 21.01 17.01 1.04
N GLN A 181 20.52 17.73 0.02
CA GLN A 181 19.40 18.66 0.20
C GLN A 181 18.14 17.94 0.72
N LEU A 182 17.79 16.76 0.18
CA LEU A 182 16.66 15.98 0.69
C LEU A 182 16.89 15.49 2.13
N TYR A 183 18.12 15.11 2.46
CA TYR A 183 18.47 14.68 3.81
C TYR A 183 18.42 15.83 4.82
N ASP A 184 18.92 17.01 4.45
CA ASP A 184 18.94 18.22 5.27
C ASP A 184 17.52 18.79 5.49
N LEU A 185 16.60 18.56 4.54
CA LEU A 185 15.17 18.84 4.69
C LEU A 185 14.46 17.89 5.68
N GLY A 186 15.15 16.85 6.16
CA GLY A 186 14.64 15.92 7.18
C GLY A 186 13.81 14.77 6.62
N TYR A 187 13.85 14.50 5.31
CA TYR A 187 13.15 13.35 4.74
C TYR A 187 13.76 12.03 5.23
N SER A 188 12.91 11.07 5.57
CA SER A 188 13.37 9.75 5.97
C SER A 188 14.07 9.04 4.80
N PRO A 189 15.17 8.30 5.05
CA PRO A 189 15.80 7.43 4.06
C PRO A 189 14.83 6.45 3.40
N THR A 190 13.82 5.97 4.13
CA THR A 190 12.75 5.09 3.60
C THR A 190 11.93 5.79 2.53
N ASP A 191 11.60 7.06 2.75
CA ASP A 191 10.74 7.83 1.84
C ASP A 191 11.51 8.24 0.58
N ILE A 192 12.79 8.58 0.74
CA ILE A 192 13.71 8.85 -0.37
C ILE A 192 13.83 7.61 -1.27
N ILE A 193 14.10 6.42 -0.70
CA ILE A 193 14.20 5.20 -1.51
C ILE A 193 12.87 4.81 -2.15
N THR A 194 11.76 4.90 -1.43
CA THR A 194 10.44 4.56 -1.98
C THR A 194 10.07 5.46 -3.15
N THR A 195 10.36 6.77 -3.03
CA THR A 195 10.13 7.73 -4.12
C THR A 195 11.09 7.47 -5.29
N LEU A 196 12.36 7.16 -5.00
CA LEU A 196 13.36 6.79 -6.01
C LEU A 196 12.93 5.56 -6.81
N PHE A 197 12.43 4.52 -6.15
CA PHE A 197 11.90 3.32 -6.79
C PHE A 197 10.72 3.66 -7.72
N ARG A 198 9.78 4.50 -7.27
CA ARG A 198 8.64 4.96 -8.09
C ARG A 198 9.09 5.74 -9.32
N VAL A 199 10.06 6.65 -9.15
CA VAL A 199 10.59 7.48 -10.24
C VAL A 199 11.34 6.61 -11.26
N ILE A 200 12.20 5.69 -10.83
CA ILE A 200 12.95 4.80 -11.74
C ILE A 200 11.99 3.92 -12.57
N LYS A 201 10.94 3.38 -11.95
CA LYS A 201 9.93 2.56 -12.64
C LYS A 201 9.29 3.31 -13.81
N ASN A 202 8.95 4.58 -13.60
CA ASN A 202 8.28 5.45 -14.57
C ASN A 202 9.24 6.25 -15.47
N TYR A 203 10.56 6.14 -15.25
CA TYR A 203 11.56 6.86 -16.04
C TYR A 203 11.75 6.23 -17.42
N ASP A 204 11.95 7.07 -18.43
CA ASP A 204 12.21 6.62 -19.80
C ASP A 204 13.70 6.28 -19.99
N MET A 205 14.02 5.00 -20.11
CA MET A 205 15.37 4.45 -20.22
C MET A 205 15.32 3.01 -20.75
N ALA A 206 16.46 2.51 -21.25
CA ALA A 206 16.59 1.13 -21.71
C ALA A 206 16.20 0.12 -20.61
N GLU A 207 15.44 -0.90 -20.98
CA GLU A 207 14.85 -1.87 -20.05
C GLU A 207 15.91 -2.61 -19.21
N TYR A 208 17.02 -3.00 -19.84
CA TYR A 208 18.16 -3.61 -19.14
C TYR A 208 18.70 -2.71 -18.01
N LEU A 209 18.96 -1.44 -18.34
CA LEU A 209 19.47 -0.48 -17.36
C LEU A 209 18.45 -0.21 -16.25
N LYS A 210 17.15 -0.12 -16.61
CA LYS A 210 16.06 0.04 -15.65
C LYS A 210 16.03 -1.10 -14.63
N LEU A 211 16.14 -2.35 -15.10
CA LEU A 211 16.09 -3.53 -14.23
C LEU A 211 17.28 -3.60 -13.27
N GLU A 212 18.49 -3.28 -13.72
CA GLU A 212 19.67 -3.23 -12.85
C GLU A 212 19.57 -2.11 -11.80
N LEU A 213 19.09 -0.92 -12.17
CA LEU A 213 18.84 0.15 -11.19
C LEU A 213 17.77 -0.24 -10.16
N LEU A 214 16.68 -0.88 -10.59
CA LEU A 214 15.63 -1.36 -9.70
C LEU A 214 16.15 -2.43 -8.73
N LYS A 215 17.01 -3.33 -9.20
CA LYS A 215 17.66 -4.35 -8.38
C LYS A 215 18.54 -3.73 -7.29
N GLU A 216 19.40 -2.79 -7.64
CA GLU A 216 20.23 -2.11 -6.64
C GLU A 216 19.41 -1.26 -5.66
N THR A 217 18.34 -0.62 -6.14
CA THR A 217 17.38 0.09 -5.28
C THR A 217 16.71 -0.87 -4.28
N GLY A 218 16.34 -2.07 -4.72
CA GLY A 218 15.74 -3.10 -3.88
C GLY A 218 16.69 -3.58 -2.78
N PHE A 219 17.96 -3.83 -3.11
CA PHE A 219 18.97 -4.20 -2.11
C PHE A 219 19.23 -3.09 -1.10
N ALA A 220 19.28 -1.83 -1.55
CA ALA A 220 19.41 -0.70 -0.64
C ALA A 220 18.17 -0.57 0.26
N HIS A 221 16.96 -0.71 -0.29
CA HIS A 221 15.71 -0.68 0.49
C HIS A 221 15.72 -1.73 1.60
N MET A 222 16.11 -2.97 1.28
CA MET A 222 16.22 -4.05 2.27
C MET A 222 17.18 -3.68 3.41
N ARG A 223 18.37 -3.14 3.10
CA ARG A 223 19.34 -2.70 4.11
C ARG A 223 18.83 -1.57 5.00
N ILE A 224 18.02 -0.67 4.45
CA ILE A 224 17.37 0.38 5.24
C ILE A 224 16.31 -0.23 6.16
N CYS A 225 15.51 -1.17 5.67
CA CYS A 225 14.55 -1.91 6.49
C CYS A 225 15.21 -2.71 7.62
N ASP A 226 16.42 -3.23 7.40
CA ASP A 226 17.24 -3.91 8.43
C ASP A 226 17.82 -2.93 9.48
N GLY A 227 17.60 -1.63 9.30
CA GLY A 227 17.98 -0.58 10.25
C GLY A 227 19.21 0.24 9.84
N VAL A 228 19.85 -0.06 8.71
CA VAL A 228 21.03 0.69 8.23
C VAL A 228 20.58 1.82 7.29
N GLY A 229 19.94 2.83 7.86
CA GLY A 229 19.38 3.99 7.13
C GLY A 229 20.29 5.22 7.07
N SER A 230 21.62 5.07 7.01
CA SER A 230 22.51 6.23 7.03
C SER A 230 22.62 6.93 5.67
N PHE A 231 22.96 8.23 5.68
CA PHE A 231 23.29 9.00 4.48
C PHE A 231 24.34 8.30 3.60
N LEU A 232 25.27 7.56 4.22
CA LEU A 232 26.28 6.76 3.53
C LEU A 232 25.65 5.64 2.66
N GLN A 233 24.60 4.97 3.12
CA GLN A 233 23.93 3.92 2.33
C GLN A 233 23.23 4.51 1.10
N LEU A 234 22.59 5.67 1.26
CA LEU A 234 21.97 6.39 0.14
C LEU A 234 23.01 6.90 -0.86
N SER A 235 24.14 7.42 -0.38
CA SER A 235 25.25 7.84 -1.24
C SER A 235 25.89 6.64 -1.96
N GLY A 236 26.04 5.51 -1.26
CA GLY A 236 26.50 4.25 -1.83
C GLY A 236 25.56 3.72 -2.91
N LEU A 237 24.24 3.91 -2.77
CA LEU A 237 23.26 3.58 -3.81
C LEU A 237 23.49 4.41 -5.08
N LEU A 238 23.68 5.72 -4.96
CA LEU A 238 24.00 6.57 -6.12
C LEU A 238 25.32 6.17 -6.78
N ALA A 239 26.33 5.76 -6.01
CA ALA A 239 27.60 5.31 -6.54
C ALA A 239 27.43 4.00 -7.34
N LYS A 240 26.61 3.07 -6.84
CA LYS A 240 26.26 1.85 -7.58
C LYS A 240 25.52 2.13 -8.87
N PHE A 241 24.63 3.12 -8.89
CA PHE A 241 23.97 3.53 -10.12
C PHE A 241 24.96 4.08 -11.16
N ALA A 242 25.97 4.84 -10.71
CA ALA A 242 27.05 5.29 -11.59
C ALA A 242 27.86 4.12 -12.15
N LEU A 243 28.15 3.09 -11.34
CA LEU A 243 28.82 1.87 -11.81
C LEU A 243 27.98 1.08 -12.82
N VAL A 244 26.68 0.92 -12.57
CA VAL A 244 25.74 0.24 -13.48
C VAL A 244 25.65 0.97 -14.83
N ARG A 245 25.74 2.30 -14.82
CA ARG A 245 25.84 3.09 -16.05
C ARG A 245 27.12 2.79 -16.82
N GLU A 246 28.27 2.68 -16.14
CA GLU A 246 29.55 2.39 -16.81
C GLU A 246 29.56 0.99 -17.43
N THR A 247 29.04 -0.01 -16.72
CA THR A 247 28.92 -1.38 -17.25
C THR A 247 27.92 -1.51 -18.40
N ALA A 248 26.95 -0.61 -18.52
CA ALA A 248 26.02 -0.57 -19.65
C ALA A 248 26.57 0.15 -20.89
N LYS A 249 27.67 0.91 -20.76
CA LYS A 249 28.39 1.53 -21.88
C LYS A 249 29.50 0.65 -22.44
N ALA A 250 30.00 -0.30 -21.66
CA ALA A 250 30.97 -1.32 -22.06
C ALA A 250 30.28 -2.46 -22.83
#